data_AF-A0A9X2I6U0-F1
#
_entry.id   AF-A0A9X2I6U0-F1
#
_cell.length_a   1.000
_cell.length_b   1.000
_cell.length_c   1.000
_cell.angle_alpha   90.00
_cell.angle_beta   90.00
_cell.angle_gamma   90.00
#
_symmetry.space_group_name_H-M   'P 1'
#
loop_
_entity.id
_entity.type
_entity.pdbx_description
1 polymer ?
#
loop_
_entity_poly.entity_id
_entity_poly.type
_entity_poly.pdbx_seq_one_letter_code
_entity_poly.pdbx_strand_id
1 'polypeptide(L)' 'MNRDLSLQQIAEGMTKSLLNASDKDLEGFQKIIDATLELREAHKELQKMVQSYSSSGIQRSVNHTHSHSSNS' A
#
# COMPACT_ATOMS: atom_id res chain seq x y z
N MET A 1 11.73 6.50 22.06
CA MET A 1 11.23 5.50 23.04
C MET A 1 11.89 4.17 22.73
N ASN A 2 12.97 3.82 23.43
CA ASN A 2 13.45 2.43 23.44
C ASN A 2 12.51 1.67 24.37
N ARG A 3 11.80 0.67 23.85
CA ARG A 3 11.05 -0.25 24.69
C ARG A 3 12.04 -1.32 25.11
N ASP A 4 12.52 -1.25 26.34
CA ASP A 4 13.27 -2.35 26.95
C ASP A 4 12.30 -3.50 27.21
N LEU A 5 12.05 -4.31 26.17
CA LEU A 5 11.23 -5.51 26.25
C LEU A 5 12.10 -6.69 26.62
N SER A 6 11.67 -7.46 27.62
CA SER A 6 12.29 -8.75 27.91
C SER A 6 12.00 -9.75 26.79
N LEU A 7 12.86 -10.76 26.62
CA LEU A 7 12.62 -11.85 25.66
C LEU A 7 11.27 -12.54 25.89
N GLN A 8 10.84 -12.64 27.15
CA GLN A 8 9.53 -13.16 27.51
C GLN A 8 8.40 -12.28 26.96
N GLN A 9 8.49 -10.95 27.12
CA GLN A 9 7.49 -10.01 26.60
C GLN A 9 7.42 -10.01 25.07
N ILE A 10 8.56 -10.25 24.41
CA ILE A 10 8.62 -10.43 22.94
C ILE A 10 7.91 -11.73 22.55
N ALA A 11 8.22 -12.84 23.23
CA ALA A 11 7.63 -14.14 22.96
C ALA A 11 6.11 -14.16 23.23
N GLU A 12 5.64 -13.53 24.30
CA GLU A 12 4.21 -13.44 24.63
C GLU A 12 3.40 -12.71 23.55
N GLY A 13 4.02 -11.80 22.80
CA GLY A 13 3.41 -11.10 21.67
C GLY A 13 3.39 -11.89 20.35
N MET A 14 4.07 -13.04 20.28
CA MET A 14 4.20 -13.82 19.05
C MET A 14 3.34 -15.09 19.07
N THR A 15 2.87 -15.52 17.90
CA THR A 15 2.17 -16.80 17.80
C THR A 15 3.14 -17.96 18.01
N LYS A 16 2.69 -19.03 18.66
CA LYS A 16 3.52 -20.23 18.89
C LYS A 16 4.13 -20.81 17.60
N SER A 17 3.43 -20.66 16.47
CA SER A 17 3.90 -21.09 15.16
C SER A 17 5.13 -20.30 14.69
N LEU A 18 5.23 -19.00 15.00
CA LEU A 18 6.41 -18.19 14.69
C LEU A 18 7.55 -18.45 15.67
N LEU A 19 7.25 -18.64 16.96
CA LEU A 19 8.23 -18.97 17.99
C LEU A 19 8.93 -20.32 17.75
N ASN A 20 8.21 -21.29 17.20
CA ASN A 20 8.70 -22.64 16.94
C ASN A 20 9.05 -22.86 15.45
N ALA A 21 9.07 -21.80 14.64
CA ALA A 21 9.40 -21.89 13.22
C ALA A 21 10.86 -22.27 13.02
N SER A 22 11.15 -23.08 12.00
CA SER A 22 12.54 -23.29 11.57
C SER A 22 13.06 -22.07 10.80
N ASP A 23 14.38 -21.93 10.66
CA ASP A 23 14.98 -20.87 9.84
C ASP A 23 14.45 -20.89 8.40
N LYS A 24 14.18 -22.08 7.85
CA LYS A 24 13.58 -22.26 6.53
C LYS A 24 12.15 -21.73 6.46
N ASP A 25 11.37 -21.94 7.53
CA ASP A 25 10.01 -21.41 7.61
C ASP A 25 10.02 -19.88 7.72
N LEU A 26 10.95 -19.32 8.51
CA LEU A 26 11.16 -17.88 8.64
C LEU A 26 11.56 -17.23 7.31
N GLU A 27 12.46 -17.87 6.55
CA GLU A 27 12.81 -17.41 5.19
C GLU A 27 11.59 -17.47 4.25
N GLY A 28 10.79 -18.53 4.34
CA GLY A 28 9.52 -18.64 3.60
C GLY A 28 8.55 -17.52 3.94
N PHE A 29 8.37 -17.20 5.22
CA PHE A 29 7.55 -16.08 5.66
C PHE A 29 8.08 -14.74 5.18
N GLN A 30 9.40 -14.54 5.19
CA GLN A 30 10.00 -13.31 4.68
C GLN A 30 9.68 -13.12 3.19
N LYS A 31 9.80 -14.17 2.36
CA LYS A 31 9.44 -14.11 0.94
C LYS A 31 7.97 -13.76 0.71
N ILE A 32 7.07 -14.30 1.54
CA ILE A 32 5.64 -13.97 1.48
C ILE A 32 5.40 -12.49 1.82
N ILE A 33 6.07 -11.98 2.87
CA ILE A 33 5.97 -10.58 3.26
C ILE A 33 6.47 -9.68 2.12
N ASP A 34 7.61 -9.98 1.53
CA ASP A 34 8.21 -9.18 0.45
C ASP A 34 7.27 -9.12 -0.77
N ALA A 35 6.75 -10.27 -1.21
CA ALA A 35 5.79 -10.33 -2.31
C ALA A 35 4.48 -9.55 -1.99
N THR A 36 4.04 -9.59 -0.74
CA THR A 36 2.84 -8.84 -0.30
C THR A 36 3.09 -7.33 -0.31
N LEU A 37 4.28 -6.89 0.07
CA LEU A 37 4.68 -5.48 0.02
C LEU A 37 4.71 -4.98 -1.43
N GLU A 38 5.32 -5.76 -2.33
CA GLU A 38 5.38 -5.43 -3.76
C GLU A 38 3.97 -5.30 -4.36
N LEU A 39 3.09 -6.27 -4.09
CA LEU A 39 1.70 -6.24 -4.54
C LEU A 39 0.96 -5.00 -4.03
N ARG A 40 1.19 -4.62 -2.77
CA ARG A 40 0.58 -3.42 -2.18
C ARG A 40 1.04 -2.15 -2.87
N GLU A 41 2.34 -2.02 -3.17
CA GLU A 41 2.85 -0.84 -3.86
C GLU A 41 2.34 -0.77 -5.31
N ALA A 42 2.32 -1.89 -6.03
CA ALA A 42 1.70 -1.96 -7.36
C ALA A 42 0.22 -1.54 -7.36
N HIS A 43 -0.54 -1.95 -6.34
CA HIS A 43 -1.94 -1.53 -6.16
C HIS A 43 -2.08 -0.02 -5.95
N LYS A 44 -1.20 0.59 -5.14
CA LYS A 44 -1.19 2.04 -4.93
C LYS A 44 -0.86 2.80 -6.21
N GLU A 45 0.09 2.30 -7.00
CA GLU A 45 0.44 2.90 -8.30
C GLU A 45 -0.72 2.83 -9.28
N LEU A 46 -1.38 1.68 -9.37
CA LEU A 46 -2.58 1.51 -10.20
C LEU A 46 -3.69 2.47 -9.75
N GLN A 47 -3.93 2.60 -8.45
CA GLN A 47 -4.92 3.54 -7.91
C GLN A 47 -4.61 4.98 -8.32
N LYS A 48 -3.35 5.42 -8.21
CA LYS A 48 -2.92 6.76 -8.64
C LYS A 48 -3.14 6.96 -10.14
N MET A 49 -2.85 5.95 -10.94
CA MET A 49 -3.06 5.99 -12.39
C MET A 49 -4.54 6.16 -12.72
N VAL A 50 -5.42 5.33 -12.15
CA VAL A 50 -6.87 5.41 -12.35
C VAL A 50 -7.43 6.77 -11.94
N GLN A 51 -7.01 7.30 -10.79
CA GLN A 51 -7.40 8.64 -10.33
C GLN A 51 -6.95 9.72 -11.31
N SER A 52 -5.73 9.63 -11.84
CA SER A 52 -5.20 10.57 -12.82
C SER A 52 -5.98 10.55 -14.14
N TYR A 53 -6.39 9.37 -14.61
CA TYR A 53 -7.26 9.27 -15.80
C TYR A 53 -8.66 9.85 -15.55
N SER A 54 -9.26 9.55 -14.39
CA SER A 54 -10.57 10.07 -14.02
C SER A 54 -10.58 11.60 -13.90
N SER A 55 -9.56 12.19 -13.26
CA SER A 55 -9.44 13.65 -13.13
C SER A 55 -9.12 14.34 -14.46
N SER A 56 -8.34 13.70 -15.34
CA SER A 56 -8.03 14.22 -16.69
C SER A 56 -9.26 14.31 -17.59
N GLY A 57 -10.22 13.38 -17.45
CA GLY A 57 -11.50 13.44 -18.18
C GLY A 57 -12.38 14.62 -17.75
N ILE A 58 -12.34 14.98 -16.46
CA ILE A 58 -13.12 16.09 -15.90
C ILE A 58 -12.58 17.45 -16.35
N GLN A 59 -11.26 17.60 -16.49
CA GLN A 59 -10.68 18.86 -16.99
C GLN A 59 -11.05 19.16 -18.46
N ARG A 60 -11.29 18.14 -19.28
CA ARG A 60 -11.68 18.32 -20.70
C ARG A 60 -13.14 18.75 -20.87
N SER A 61 -14.04 18.34 -19.96
CA SER A 61 -15.45 18.74 -20.01
C SER A 61 -15.70 20.15 -19.44
N VAL A 62 -14.94 20.57 -18.42
CA VAL A 62 -15.06 21.91 -17.82
C VAL A 62 -14.50 23.00 -18.75
N ASN A 63 -13.43 22.74 -19.51
CA ASN A 63 -12.90 23.72 -20.45
C ASN A 63 -13.80 23.97 -21.68
N HIS A 64 -14.69 23.05 -22.02
CA HIS A 64 -15.63 23.23 -23.15
C HIS A 64 -16.90 24.01 -22.78
N THR A 65 -17.25 24.16 -21.49
CA THR A 65 -18.48 24.85 -21.08
C THR A 65 -18.29 26.35 -20.84
N HIS A 66 -17.06 26.86 -20.75
CA HIS A 66 -16.77 28.28 -20.55
C HIS A 66 -16.47 29.08 -21.83
N SER A 67 -16.37 28.43 -23.00
CA SER A 67 -15.99 29.11 -24.25
C SER A 67 -17.16 29.67 -25.09
N HIS A 68 -18.40 29.66 -24.57
CA HIS A 68 -19.60 30.09 -25.31
C HIS A 68 -20.37 31.28 -24.70
N SER A 69 -19.70 32.17 -23.97
CA SER A 69 -20.32 33.43 -23.52
C SER A 69 -19.37 34.62 -23.68
N SER A 70 -19.18 35.06 -24.93
CA SER A 70 -18.68 36.40 -25.29
C SER A 70 -18.84 36.60 -26.79
N ASN A 71 -20.03 37.00 -27.22
CA ASN A 71 -20.18 37.86 -28.41
C ASN A 71 -21.53 38.59 -28.28
N SER A 72 -21.46 39.82 -27.75
CA SER A 72 -22.49 40.85 -27.89
C SER A 72 -22.17 41.70 -29.12
#